data_AF-A0A177EJM1-F1
#
_entry.id   AF-A0A177EJM1-F1
#
_cell.length_a   1.000
_cell.length_b   1.000
_cell.length_c   1.000
_cell.angle_alpha   90.00
_cell.angle_beta   90.00
_cell.angle_gamma   90.00
#
_symmetry.space_group_name_H-M   'P 1'
#
loop_
_entity.id
_entity.type
_entity.pdbx_description
1 polymer ?
#
loop_
_entity_poly.entity_id
_entity_poly.type
_entity_poly.pdbx_seq_one_letter_code
_entity_poly.pdbx_strand_id
1 'polypeptide(L)'
;MIFDKAKVEEKITPIINECNANPTNLRNYTPKLLSAALDVCRKGQVFENRNESLNNLAYNAFVVFLTQYIDEKPVTSNDMFMSIIESAIKDTKSILSGIEGCSEILETPEKLNAYYSIMNNNHLFIMNIPTVIEYISNDIKDALNMHTPKLSLNSVSNSNAIQTLFMKSNSHGYSRFQRAVEIITENCGQFTKYNDNGEKVSNLDNLNLSKEDIQTLHLFTSIRAMDLSIISEILQKSIIIEDEKRQNYSIYRRVLQHFFFFIPENGFVSYLNIFTPVDANYCENSFKRGLSLLQDCDDKNNLYFNISNSDINTLMSIEGFDIDNFIDIVGNNYTRMFNVHINSLFSTHIDIMKNYHAHDKVVPEFNYKVERITSNPLRLPIEKEQKPKQSKDSSKLKFWLSILSISGILLILLIIAITIYIHYHSRLSTNTYKLYKSSSTNNSKFKYKELTDSIRKHNNIYRRN
;
A
#
# COMPACT_ATOMS: atom_id res chain seq x y z
N MET A 1 -11.01 -27.38 -7.38
CA MET A 1 -11.07 -26.51 -6.17
C MET A 1 -9.66 -25.95 -5.99
N ILE A 2 -9.50 -24.63 -5.86
CA ILE A 2 -8.19 -23.96 -6.04
C ILE A 2 -7.29 -24.07 -4.79
N PHE A 3 -7.90 -24.28 -3.60
CA PHE A 3 -7.21 -24.50 -2.33
C PHE A 3 -8.11 -25.32 -1.38
N ASP A 4 -7.53 -25.86 -0.31
CA ASP A 4 -8.24 -26.66 0.70
C ASP A 4 -9.02 -25.76 1.68
N LYS A 5 -10.32 -25.58 1.43
CA LYS A 5 -11.19 -24.76 2.28
C LYS A 5 -11.30 -25.31 3.71
N ALA A 6 -11.37 -26.62 3.89
CA ALA A 6 -11.51 -27.20 5.23
C ALA A 6 -10.30 -26.85 6.10
N LYS A 7 -9.10 -26.93 5.53
CA LYS A 7 -7.85 -26.57 6.21
C LYS A 7 -7.74 -25.07 6.49
N VAL A 8 -8.24 -24.20 5.60
CA VAL A 8 -8.34 -22.76 5.88
C VAL A 8 -9.30 -22.51 7.03
N GLU A 9 -10.51 -23.08 6.99
CA GLU A 9 -11.53 -22.97 8.04
C GLU A 9 -10.99 -23.39 9.41
N GLU A 10 -10.28 -24.52 9.47
CA GLU A 10 -9.63 -25.03 10.69
C GLU A 10 -8.68 -23.98 11.29
N LYS A 11 -7.84 -23.35 10.46
CA LYS A 11 -6.85 -22.35 10.91
C LYS A 11 -7.47 -21.01 11.31
N ILE A 12 -8.52 -20.55 10.61
CA ILE A 12 -9.10 -19.21 10.84
C ILE A 12 -10.14 -19.18 11.96
N THR A 13 -10.87 -20.29 12.19
CA THR A 13 -11.92 -20.38 13.21
C THR A 13 -11.46 -19.89 14.59
N PRO A 14 -10.32 -20.36 15.15
CA PRO A 14 -9.86 -19.88 16.47
C PRO A 14 -9.54 -18.37 16.46
N ILE A 15 -9.00 -17.85 15.36
CA ILE A 15 -8.64 -16.43 15.22
C ILE A 15 -9.90 -15.55 15.17
N ILE A 16 -10.92 -15.98 14.41
CA ILE A 16 -12.20 -15.27 14.29
C ILE A 16 -12.95 -15.30 15.62
N ASN A 17 -12.95 -16.44 16.32
CA ASN A 17 -13.56 -16.53 17.66
C ASN A 17 -12.86 -15.60 18.67
N GLU A 18 -11.52 -15.53 18.65
CA GLU A 18 -10.75 -14.59 19.47
C GLU A 18 -11.09 -13.12 19.12
N CYS A 19 -11.19 -12.80 17.84
CA CYS A 19 -11.55 -11.48 17.33
C CYS A 19 -12.96 -11.06 17.77
N ASN A 20 -13.94 -11.96 17.65
CA ASN A 20 -15.33 -11.73 18.06
C ASN A 20 -15.46 -11.57 19.59
N ALA A 21 -14.63 -12.26 20.38
CA ALA A 21 -14.60 -12.10 21.83
C ALA A 21 -13.97 -10.76 22.26
N ASN A 22 -13.03 -10.22 21.48
CA ASN A 22 -12.28 -8.99 21.78
C ASN A 22 -12.25 -8.02 20.57
N PRO A 23 -13.37 -7.36 20.24
CA PRO A 23 -13.51 -6.56 19.02
C PRO A 23 -12.70 -5.25 19.00
N THR A 24 -12.12 -4.83 20.14
CA THR A 24 -11.37 -3.57 20.26
C THR A 24 -10.02 -3.56 19.55
N ASN A 25 -9.56 -4.71 19.01
CA ASN A 25 -8.22 -4.87 18.43
C ASN A 25 -8.22 -5.54 17.04
N LEU A 26 -9.23 -5.28 16.20
CA LEU A 26 -9.34 -5.82 14.82
C LEU A 26 -8.02 -5.77 14.02
N ARG A 27 -7.29 -4.65 14.09
CA ARG A 27 -6.01 -4.46 13.40
C ARG A 27 -4.91 -5.45 13.82
N ASN A 28 -4.98 -5.99 15.03
CA ASN A 28 -4.00 -6.98 15.52
C ASN A 28 -4.29 -8.39 14.97
N TYR A 29 -5.46 -8.61 14.38
CA TYR A 29 -5.84 -9.90 13.82
C TYR A 29 -5.57 -10.00 12.31
N THR A 30 -5.43 -8.88 11.59
CA THR A 30 -5.09 -8.91 10.15
C THR A 30 -3.86 -9.76 9.86
N PRO A 31 -2.69 -9.58 10.54
CA PRO A 31 -1.52 -10.38 10.24
C PRO A 31 -1.72 -11.87 10.53
N LYS A 32 -2.49 -12.21 11.58
CA LYS A 32 -2.82 -13.60 11.94
C LYS A 32 -3.70 -14.26 10.88
N LEU A 33 -4.76 -13.57 10.46
CA LEU A 33 -5.69 -14.02 9.42
C LEU A 33 -4.97 -14.19 8.07
N LEU A 34 -4.15 -13.21 7.69
CA LEU A 34 -3.32 -13.27 6.49
C LEU A 34 -2.39 -14.48 6.53
N SER A 35 -1.67 -14.69 7.64
CA SER A 35 -0.80 -15.86 7.79
C SER A 35 -1.56 -17.19 7.72
N ALA A 36 -2.73 -17.29 8.34
CA ALA A 36 -3.55 -18.50 8.33
C ALA A 36 -4.03 -18.85 6.92
N ALA A 37 -4.42 -17.85 6.13
CA ALA A 37 -4.80 -18.04 4.74
C ALA A 37 -3.61 -18.45 3.88
N LEU A 38 -2.49 -17.73 3.94
CA LEU A 38 -1.32 -17.96 3.09
C LEU A 38 -0.58 -19.26 3.43
N ASP A 39 -0.74 -19.78 4.65
CA ASP A 39 -0.28 -21.13 5.02
C ASP A 39 -0.89 -22.25 4.18
N VAL A 40 -2.11 -22.05 3.69
CA VAL A 40 -2.86 -23.00 2.86
C VAL A 40 -2.86 -22.57 1.40
N CYS A 41 -3.05 -21.28 1.15
CA CYS A 41 -3.02 -20.66 -0.17
C CYS A 41 -1.58 -20.33 -0.57
N ARG A 42 -0.71 -21.34 -0.66
CA ARG A 42 0.71 -21.15 -0.93
C ARG A 42 0.99 -20.86 -2.40
N LYS A 43 2.12 -20.20 -2.66
CA LYS A 43 2.61 -19.95 -4.02
C LYS A 43 2.81 -21.27 -4.75
N GLY A 44 2.33 -21.31 -5.99
CA GLY A 44 2.33 -22.51 -6.80
C GLY A 44 1.24 -23.53 -6.44
N GLN A 45 0.26 -23.21 -5.59
CA GLN A 45 -0.96 -24.03 -5.40
C GLN A 45 -2.22 -23.32 -5.92
N VAL A 46 -2.32 -22.02 -5.68
CA VAL A 46 -3.51 -21.21 -5.99
C VAL A 46 -3.59 -20.83 -7.48
N PHE A 47 -2.44 -20.68 -8.14
CA PHE A 47 -2.34 -20.21 -9.53
C PHE A 47 -1.55 -21.16 -10.42
N GLU A 48 -1.53 -22.46 -10.09
CA GLU A 48 -0.91 -23.49 -10.93
C GLU A 48 -1.37 -23.37 -12.40
N ASN A 49 -0.42 -23.42 -13.33
CA ASN A 49 -0.62 -23.53 -14.78
C ASN A 49 -1.09 -22.28 -15.55
N ARG A 50 -1.11 -21.07 -14.95
CA ARG A 50 -1.23 -19.83 -15.73
C ARG A 50 0.06 -19.01 -15.69
N ASN A 51 0.71 -18.91 -16.85
CA ASN A 51 1.89 -18.09 -17.14
C ASN A 51 3.04 -18.21 -16.13
N GLU A 52 3.96 -19.13 -16.39
CA GLU A 52 5.25 -19.22 -15.67
C GLU A 52 5.97 -17.87 -15.59
N SER A 53 5.83 -17.05 -16.64
CA SER A 53 6.40 -15.70 -16.74
C SER A 53 5.84 -14.67 -15.76
N LEU A 54 4.65 -14.90 -15.18
CA LEU A 54 3.95 -13.98 -14.28
C LEU A 54 3.68 -14.57 -12.88
N ASN A 55 4.30 -15.70 -12.54
CA ASN A 55 4.01 -16.41 -11.30
C ASN A 55 4.34 -15.59 -10.03
N ASN A 56 5.40 -14.76 -10.05
CA ASN A 56 5.72 -13.89 -8.91
C ASN A 56 4.65 -12.81 -8.77
N LEU A 57 4.28 -12.17 -9.89
CA LEU A 57 3.22 -11.16 -9.89
C LEU A 57 1.89 -11.74 -9.41
N ALA A 58 1.48 -12.90 -9.93
CA ALA A 58 0.23 -13.56 -9.57
C ALA A 58 0.12 -13.74 -8.06
N TYR A 59 1.14 -14.34 -7.45
CA TYR A 59 1.10 -14.60 -6.02
C TYR A 59 1.18 -13.32 -5.19
N ASN A 60 2.07 -12.39 -5.56
CA ASN A 60 2.25 -11.15 -4.82
C ASN A 60 1.01 -10.24 -4.92
N ALA A 61 0.37 -10.17 -6.07
CA ALA A 61 -0.91 -9.47 -6.23
C ALA A 61 -2.00 -10.10 -5.36
N PHE A 62 -2.08 -11.43 -5.31
CA PHE A 62 -3.01 -12.13 -4.42
C PHE A 62 -2.78 -11.79 -2.94
N VAL A 63 -1.54 -11.79 -2.47
CA VAL A 63 -1.21 -11.37 -1.09
C VAL A 63 -1.67 -9.93 -0.82
N VAL A 64 -1.47 -9.02 -1.78
CA VAL A 64 -1.92 -7.62 -1.68
C VAL A 64 -3.44 -7.51 -1.59
N PHE A 65 -4.19 -8.13 -2.50
CA PHE A 65 -5.66 -8.10 -2.48
C PHE A 65 -6.24 -8.73 -1.22
N LEU A 66 -5.67 -9.87 -0.81
CA LEU A 66 -6.10 -10.54 0.40
C LEU A 66 -5.94 -9.62 1.61
N THR A 67 -4.77 -8.99 1.74
CA THR A 67 -4.50 -8.04 2.84
C THR A 67 -5.49 -6.88 2.82
N GLN A 68 -5.70 -6.29 1.65
CA GLN A 68 -6.65 -5.20 1.44
C GLN A 68 -8.07 -5.57 1.89
N TYR A 69 -8.58 -6.72 1.45
CA TYR A 69 -9.93 -7.17 1.80
C TYR A 69 -10.10 -7.53 3.27
N ILE A 70 -9.04 -8.02 3.93
CA ILE A 70 -9.06 -8.25 5.39
C ILE A 70 -9.11 -6.91 6.13
N ASP A 71 -8.39 -5.89 5.67
CA ASP A 71 -8.34 -4.58 6.31
C ASP A 71 -9.59 -3.72 6.06
N GLU A 72 -10.32 -3.94 4.96
CA GLU A 72 -11.53 -3.17 4.63
C GLU A 72 -12.70 -3.41 5.59
N LYS A 73 -12.87 -4.64 6.07
CA LYS A 73 -14.08 -5.03 6.81
C LYS A 73 -13.74 -5.95 7.98
N PRO A 74 -14.38 -5.75 9.14
CA PRO A 74 -14.20 -6.66 10.26
C PRO A 74 -14.68 -8.06 9.87
N VAL A 75 -13.74 -9.02 9.88
CA VAL A 75 -14.03 -10.43 9.61
C VAL A 75 -14.72 -11.04 10.82
N THR A 76 -16.01 -11.33 10.70
CA THR A 76 -16.83 -11.85 11.81
C THR A 76 -17.21 -13.32 11.67
N SER A 77 -17.00 -13.93 10.50
CA SER A 77 -17.33 -15.33 10.23
C SER A 77 -16.37 -15.99 9.24
N ASN A 78 -16.31 -17.32 9.27
CA ASN A 78 -15.54 -18.11 8.31
C ASN A 78 -16.03 -17.89 6.87
N ASP A 79 -17.34 -17.88 6.64
CA ASP A 79 -17.93 -17.66 5.31
C ASP A 79 -17.51 -16.32 4.71
N MET A 80 -17.47 -15.27 5.53
CA MET A 80 -17.02 -13.95 5.11
C MET A 80 -15.53 -13.98 4.72
N PHE A 81 -14.70 -14.66 5.52
CA PHE A 81 -13.29 -14.80 5.22
C PHE A 81 -13.03 -15.64 3.96
N MET A 82 -13.81 -16.69 3.74
CA MET A 82 -13.75 -17.49 2.52
C MET A 82 -14.10 -16.67 1.30
N SER A 83 -15.15 -15.84 1.39
CA SER A 83 -15.51 -14.91 0.31
C SER A 83 -14.39 -13.90 0.04
N ILE A 84 -13.67 -13.43 1.07
CA ILE A 84 -12.51 -12.56 0.90
C ILE A 84 -11.39 -13.25 0.09
N ILE A 85 -11.05 -14.51 0.41
CA ILE A 85 -10.04 -15.28 -0.34
C ILE A 85 -10.49 -15.48 -1.80
N GLU A 86 -11.74 -15.86 -2.02
CA GLU A 86 -12.29 -16.08 -3.36
C GLU A 86 -12.27 -14.80 -4.21
N SER A 87 -12.61 -13.65 -3.62
CA SER A 87 -12.51 -12.34 -4.28
C SER A 87 -11.07 -12.00 -4.62
N ALA A 88 -10.13 -12.15 -3.70
CA ALA A 88 -8.71 -11.90 -3.96
C ALA A 88 -8.16 -12.75 -5.11
N ILE A 89 -8.53 -14.04 -5.18
CA ILE A 89 -8.16 -14.94 -6.28
C ILE A 89 -8.78 -14.47 -7.61
N LYS A 90 -10.07 -14.09 -7.59
CA LYS A 90 -10.79 -13.62 -8.76
C LYS A 90 -10.13 -12.37 -9.34
N ASP A 91 -9.81 -11.38 -8.51
CA ASP A 91 -9.28 -10.11 -8.99
C ASP A 91 -7.83 -10.22 -9.44
N THR A 92 -7.04 -11.09 -8.78
CA THR A 92 -5.73 -11.48 -9.28
C THR A 92 -5.81 -12.06 -10.69
N LYS A 93 -6.77 -12.96 -10.95
CA LYS A 93 -6.98 -13.51 -12.30
C LYS A 93 -7.39 -12.46 -13.32
N SER A 94 -8.25 -11.51 -12.92
CA SER A 94 -8.65 -10.40 -13.80
C SER A 94 -7.46 -9.54 -14.21
N ILE A 95 -6.52 -9.27 -13.29
CA ILE A 95 -5.26 -8.57 -13.58
C ILE A 95 -4.39 -9.34 -14.55
N LEU A 96 -4.16 -10.62 -14.27
CA LEU A 96 -3.32 -11.46 -15.13
C LEU A 96 -3.89 -11.51 -16.55
N SER A 97 -5.20 -11.70 -16.70
CA SER A 97 -5.85 -11.69 -18.01
C SER A 97 -5.78 -10.34 -18.71
N GLY A 98 -5.83 -9.22 -17.96
CA GLY A 98 -5.61 -7.89 -18.52
C GLY A 98 -4.16 -7.67 -19.02
N ILE A 99 -3.17 -8.15 -18.26
CA ILE A 99 -1.75 -8.11 -18.64
C ILE A 99 -1.48 -9.02 -19.84
N GLU A 100 -2.11 -10.20 -19.88
CA GLU A 100 -2.06 -11.12 -21.02
C GLU A 100 -2.67 -10.50 -22.27
N GLY A 101 -3.81 -9.82 -22.16
CA GLY A 101 -4.46 -9.10 -23.26
C GLY A 101 -3.58 -8.00 -23.89
N CYS A 102 -2.59 -7.49 -23.15
CA CYS A 102 -1.64 -6.52 -23.69
C CYS A 102 -0.70 -7.12 -24.77
N SER A 103 -0.64 -8.45 -24.90
CA SER A 103 0.11 -9.12 -25.98
C SER A 103 -0.33 -8.70 -27.37
N GLU A 104 -1.60 -8.35 -27.55
CA GLU A 104 -2.13 -7.86 -28.84
C GLU A 104 -1.58 -6.47 -29.22
N ILE A 105 -1.09 -5.72 -28.23
CA ILE A 105 -0.51 -4.37 -28.39
C ILE A 105 1.00 -4.45 -28.60
N LEU A 106 1.65 -5.43 -27.97
CA LEU A 106 3.09 -5.64 -28.03
C LEU A 106 3.43 -6.63 -29.14
N GLU A 107 3.61 -6.10 -30.35
CA GLU A 107 3.74 -6.85 -31.62
C GLU A 107 4.91 -7.85 -31.69
N THR A 108 5.90 -7.77 -30.79
CA THR A 108 7.10 -8.62 -30.82
C THR A 108 7.27 -9.42 -29.53
N PRO A 109 7.68 -10.70 -29.59
CA PRO A 109 7.98 -11.52 -28.42
C PRO A 109 8.98 -10.87 -27.44
N GLU A 110 9.98 -10.15 -27.95
CA GLU A 110 11.00 -9.47 -27.14
C GLU A 110 10.37 -8.39 -26.24
N LYS A 111 9.49 -7.55 -26.80
CA LYS A 111 8.74 -6.53 -26.05
C LYS A 111 7.79 -7.15 -25.04
N LEU A 112 7.11 -8.24 -25.40
CA LEU A 112 6.21 -8.95 -24.51
C LEU A 112 6.97 -9.54 -23.32
N ASN A 113 8.11 -10.17 -23.56
CA ASN A 113 8.99 -10.69 -22.52
C ASN A 113 9.55 -9.58 -21.63
N ALA A 114 9.95 -8.45 -22.21
CA ALA A 114 10.36 -7.27 -21.46
C ALA A 114 9.25 -6.75 -20.54
N TYR A 115 8.02 -6.65 -21.06
CA TYR A 115 6.86 -6.24 -20.27
C TYR A 115 6.56 -7.21 -19.14
N TYR A 116 6.51 -8.52 -19.41
CA TYR A 116 6.29 -9.51 -18.36
C TYR A 116 7.42 -9.52 -17.33
N SER A 117 8.68 -9.32 -17.75
CA SER A 117 9.80 -9.14 -16.83
C SER A 117 9.59 -7.93 -15.92
N ILE A 118 9.14 -6.78 -16.44
CA ILE A 118 8.83 -5.59 -15.62
C ILE A 118 7.77 -5.93 -14.58
N MET A 119 6.68 -6.56 -15.02
CA MET A 119 5.53 -6.85 -14.17
C MET A 119 5.86 -7.90 -13.11
N ASN A 120 6.62 -8.94 -13.47
CA ASN A 120 6.97 -10.05 -12.59
C ASN A 120 8.12 -9.72 -11.62
N ASN A 121 8.97 -8.75 -11.96
CA ASN A 121 10.13 -8.35 -11.16
C ASN A 121 10.01 -6.93 -10.59
N ASN A 122 8.83 -6.28 -10.61
CA ASN A 122 8.69 -5.05 -9.85
C ASN A 122 8.44 -5.35 -8.37
N HIS A 123 9.47 -5.08 -7.59
CA HIS A 123 9.68 -5.61 -6.27
C HIS A 123 9.10 -4.74 -5.14
N LEU A 124 8.88 -3.45 -5.39
CA LEU A 124 8.54 -2.51 -4.29
C LEU A 124 7.08 -2.47 -3.89
N PHE A 125 6.14 -2.93 -4.72
CA PHE A 125 4.72 -2.72 -4.42
C PHE A 125 4.25 -3.49 -3.18
N ILE A 126 4.76 -4.70 -2.96
CA ILE A 126 4.49 -5.48 -1.74
C ILE A 126 5.14 -4.83 -0.50
N MET A 127 6.22 -4.08 -0.71
CA MET A 127 6.94 -3.38 0.36
C MET A 127 6.27 -2.07 0.77
N ASN A 128 5.22 -1.63 0.08
CA ASN A 128 4.46 -0.45 0.49
C ASN A 128 3.37 -0.76 1.52
N ILE A 129 3.16 -2.03 1.88
CA ILE A 129 2.07 -2.45 2.76
C ILE A 129 2.67 -3.03 4.05
N PRO A 130 2.62 -2.30 5.18
CA PRO A 130 3.23 -2.74 6.44
C PRO A 130 2.80 -4.13 6.89
N THR A 131 1.51 -4.48 6.74
CA THR A 131 0.98 -5.80 7.12
C THR A 131 1.58 -6.93 6.27
N VAL A 132 1.80 -6.68 4.97
CA VAL A 132 2.46 -7.64 4.07
C VAL A 132 3.93 -7.80 4.46
N ILE A 133 4.63 -6.69 4.75
CA ILE A 133 6.01 -6.73 5.24
C ILE A 133 6.11 -7.49 6.56
N GLU A 134 5.17 -7.29 7.48
CA GLU A 134 5.12 -7.99 8.76
C GLU A 134 4.93 -9.50 8.56
N TYR A 135 4.00 -9.90 7.70
CA TYR A 135 3.81 -11.31 7.32
C TYR A 135 5.09 -11.93 6.75
N ILE A 136 5.69 -11.29 5.73
CA ILE A 136 6.92 -11.75 5.10
C ILE A 136 8.06 -11.83 6.12
N SER A 137 8.17 -10.82 6.98
CA SER A 137 9.21 -10.78 8.01
C SER A 137 9.06 -11.90 9.02
N ASN A 138 7.83 -12.25 9.40
CA ASN A 138 7.57 -13.35 10.31
C ASN A 138 7.86 -14.71 9.65
N ASP A 139 7.50 -14.89 8.38
CA ASP A 139 7.85 -16.12 7.63
C ASP A 139 9.38 -16.30 7.55
N ILE A 140 10.11 -15.24 7.22
CA ILE A 140 11.59 -15.26 7.20
C ILE A 140 12.15 -15.53 8.60
N LYS A 141 11.66 -14.86 9.65
CA LYS A 141 12.13 -15.07 11.04
C LYS A 141 11.93 -16.50 11.49
N ASP A 142 10.74 -17.06 11.25
CA ASP A 142 10.45 -18.46 11.58
C ASP A 142 11.40 -19.39 10.83
N ALA A 143 11.61 -19.14 9.53
CA ALA A 143 12.52 -19.91 8.72
C ALA A 143 13.96 -19.86 9.25
N LEU A 144 14.46 -18.67 9.62
CA LEU A 144 15.80 -18.48 10.19
C LEU A 144 15.95 -19.16 11.54
N ASN A 145 14.95 -19.04 12.42
CA ASN A 145 14.97 -19.66 13.75
C ASN A 145 14.96 -21.19 13.68
N MET A 146 14.28 -21.76 12.69
CA MET A 146 14.25 -23.20 12.44
C MET A 146 15.46 -23.68 11.62
N HIS A 147 16.11 -22.78 10.87
CA HIS A 147 17.24 -23.11 10.01
C HIS A 147 18.52 -23.22 10.83
N THR A 148 18.81 -24.44 11.28
CA THR A 148 20.04 -24.89 11.93
C THR A 148 20.49 -24.06 13.14
N PRO A 149 20.69 -24.65 14.33
CA PRO A 149 21.20 -23.92 15.51
C PRO A 149 22.62 -23.33 15.38
N LYS A 150 23.25 -23.36 14.20
CA LYS A 150 24.61 -22.88 13.90
C LYS A 150 24.67 -21.47 13.31
N LEU A 151 23.55 -20.91 12.86
CA LEU A 151 23.53 -19.50 12.48
C LEU A 151 23.48 -18.68 13.77
N SER A 152 24.65 -18.40 14.35
CA SER A 152 24.80 -17.41 15.41
C SER A 152 24.55 -16.02 14.81
N LEU A 153 23.30 -15.75 14.47
CA LEU A 153 22.86 -14.43 14.04
C LEU A 153 22.75 -13.59 15.32
N ASN A 154 23.75 -12.74 15.53
CA ASN A 154 23.74 -11.80 16.64
C ASN A 154 22.51 -10.90 16.49
N SER A 155 21.86 -10.57 17.61
CA SER A 155 20.81 -9.56 17.59
C SER A 155 21.34 -8.26 16.98
N VAL A 156 20.70 -7.77 15.93
CA VAL A 156 21.02 -6.48 15.29
C VAL A 156 19.96 -5.47 15.69
N SER A 157 20.36 -4.27 16.13
CA SER A 157 19.41 -3.19 16.40
C SER A 157 18.76 -2.71 15.10
N ASN A 158 17.55 -2.15 15.18
CA ASN A 158 16.84 -1.56 14.03
C ASN A 158 17.74 -0.56 13.26
N SER A 159 18.41 0.34 13.98
CA SER A 159 19.29 1.36 13.40
C SER A 159 20.50 0.78 12.68
N ASN A 160 21.18 -0.21 13.27
CA ASN A 160 22.31 -0.89 12.63
C ASN A 160 21.84 -1.71 11.42
N ALA A 161 20.66 -2.32 11.50
CA ALA A 161 20.08 -3.08 10.41
C ALA A 161 19.76 -2.17 9.21
N ILE A 162 19.13 -1.02 9.45
CA ILE A 162 18.87 0.02 8.44
C ILE A 162 20.17 0.44 7.77
N GLN A 163 21.15 0.90 8.55
CA GLN A 163 22.43 1.38 8.03
C GLN A 163 23.09 0.33 7.13
N THR A 164 23.09 -0.93 7.57
CA THR A 164 23.77 -2.02 6.86
C THR A 164 22.99 -2.51 5.64
N LEU A 165 21.65 -2.49 5.68
CA LEU A 165 20.81 -3.00 4.59
C LEU A 165 20.91 -2.11 3.34
N PHE A 166 21.09 -0.80 3.50
CA PHE A 166 21.20 0.12 2.36
C PHE A 166 22.63 0.29 1.82
N MET A 167 23.64 -0.32 2.47
CA MET A 167 25.00 -0.42 1.94
C MET A 167 25.10 -1.40 0.76
N LYS A 168 26.22 -1.30 0.01
CA LYS A 168 26.57 -2.24 -1.05
C LYS A 168 26.73 -3.66 -0.50
N SER A 169 26.28 -4.63 -1.28
CA SER A 169 26.64 -6.04 -1.08
C SER A 169 28.16 -6.20 -1.22
N ASN A 170 28.71 -7.19 -0.51
CA ASN A 170 30.13 -7.48 -0.57
C ASN A 170 30.53 -8.11 -1.90
N SER A 171 29.58 -8.76 -2.58
CA SER A 171 29.84 -9.64 -3.73
C SER A 171 29.32 -9.08 -5.06
N HIS A 172 28.41 -8.11 -5.03
CA HIS A 172 27.76 -7.61 -6.23
C HIS A 172 27.48 -6.10 -6.11
N GLY A 173 27.54 -5.36 -7.21
CA GLY A 173 27.37 -3.89 -7.23
C GLY A 173 25.98 -3.35 -6.85
N TYR A 174 25.10 -4.18 -6.28
CA TYR A 174 23.77 -3.82 -5.78
C TYR A 174 23.78 -3.52 -4.26
N SER A 175 22.71 -2.89 -3.75
CA SER A 175 22.50 -2.76 -2.30
C SER A 175 21.96 -4.07 -1.71
N ARG A 176 22.21 -4.33 -0.43
CA ARG A 176 21.61 -5.50 0.26
C ARG A 176 20.08 -5.39 0.30
N PHE A 177 19.54 -4.18 0.39
CA PHE A 177 18.11 -3.91 0.26
C PHE A 177 17.57 -4.44 -1.07
N GLN A 178 18.17 -4.06 -2.20
CA GLN A 178 17.74 -4.53 -3.51
C GLN A 178 17.70 -6.06 -3.56
N ARG A 179 18.77 -6.71 -3.10
CA ARG A 179 18.85 -8.17 -3.04
C ARG A 179 17.78 -8.80 -2.15
N ALA A 180 17.47 -8.20 -1.00
CA ALA A 180 16.40 -8.67 -0.13
C ALA A 180 15.05 -8.66 -0.85
N VAL A 181 14.71 -7.57 -1.55
CA VAL A 181 13.41 -7.44 -2.21
C VAL A 181 13.30 -8.39 -3.42
N GLU A 182 14.40 -8.64 -4.15
CA GLU A 182 14.48 -9.66 -5.21
C GLU A 182 14.15 -11.06 -4.65
N ILE A 183 14.85 -11.48 -3.60
CA ILE A 183 14.63 -12.78 -2.93
C ILE A 183 13.18 -12.90 -2.45
N ILE A 184 12.65 -11.84 -1.84
CA ILE A 184 11.28 -11.82 -1.31
C ILE A 184 10.25 -11.91 -2.44
N THR A 185 10.48 -11.27 -3.57
CA THR A 185 9.55 -11.35 -4.71
C THR A 185 9.50 -12.75 -5.31
N GLU A 186 10.67 -13.39 -5.43
CA GLU A 186 10.78 -14.75 -5.93
C GLU A 186 10.21 -15.78 -4.95
N ASN A 187 10.31 -15.54 -3.64
CA ASN A 187 10.03 -16.56 -2.61
C ASN A 187 8.96 -16.13 -1.59
N CYS A 188 8.12 -15.15 -1.94
CA CYS A 188 7.08 -14.63 -1.04
C CYS A 188 6.23 -15.75 -0.45
N GLY A 189 6.21 -15.87 0.88
CA GLY A 189 5.47 -16.90 1.62
C GLY A 189 6.01 -18.33 1.48
N GLN A 190 7.26 -18.50 1.01
CA GLN A 190 7.89 -19.80 0.80
C GLN A 190 9.16 -20.01 1.67
N PHE A 191 9.45 -19.13 2.63
CA PHE A 191 10.62 -19.29 3.50
C PHE A 191 10.43 -20.43 4.52
N THR A 192 9.19 -20.70 4.91
CA THR A 192 8.81 -21.90 5.68
C THR A 192 7.94 -22.85 4.88
N LYS A 193 7.93 -24.13 5.27
CA LYS A 193 7.04 -25.16 4.71
C LYS A 193 6.51 -26.08 5.78
N TYR A 194 5.49 -26.86 5.43
CA TYR A 194 5.01 -27.95 6.26
C TYR A 194 5.59 -29.28 5.76
N ASN A 195 6.13 -30.09 6.66
CA ASN A 195 6.58 -31.45 6.33
C ASN A 195 5.37 -32.41 6.23
N ASP A 196 5.62 -33.68 5.90
CA ASP A 196 4.57 -34.70 5.77
C ASP A 196 3.81 -34.97 7.08
N ASN A 197 4.41 -34.62 8.23
CA ASN A 197 3.77 -34.70 9.55
C ASN A 197 2.91 -33.45 9.87
N GLY A 198 2.85 -32.47 8.97
CA GLY A 198 2.13 -31.22 9.19
C GLY A 198 2.86 -30.24 10.12
N GLU A 199 4.16 -30.44 10.38
CA GLU A 199 4.97 -29.54 11.20
C GLU A 199 5.60 -28.44 10.35
N LYS A 200 5.56 -27.20 10.86
CA LYS A 200 6.22 -26.06 10.21
C LYS A 200 7.73 -26.19 10.36
N VAL A 201 8.45 -26.17 9.25
CA VAL A 201 9.91 -26.30 9.14
C VAL A 201 10.48 -25.21 8.23
N SER A 202 11.79 -24.96 8.37
CA SER A 202 12.50 -24.06 7.45
C SER A 202 12.54 -24.62 6.04
N ASN A 203 12.46 -23.74 5.04
CA ASN A 203 12.63 -24.08 3.63
C ASN A 203 13.88 -23.45 3.00
N LEU A 204 14.71 -22.73 3.76
CA LEU A 204 15.81 -21.91 3.23
C LEU A 204 16.81 -22.71 2.38
N ASP A 205 17.09 -23.97 2.75
CA ASP A 205 17.99 -24.86 2.00
C ASP A 205 17.50 -25.19 0.58
N ASN A 206 16.19 -25.06 0.30
CA ASN A 206 15.60 -25.33 -1.01
C ASN A 206 15.43 -24.07 -1.87
N LEU A 207 15.76 -22.89 -1.33
CA LEU A 207 15.58 -21.60 -2.01
C LEU A 207 16.84 -21.11 -2.74
N ASN A 208 17.89 -21.94 -2.84
CA ASN A 208 19.17 -21.59 -3.48
C ASN A 208 19.80 -20.28 -2.95
N LEU A 209 19.68 -20.02 -1.65
CA LEU A 209 20.19 -18.80 -1.02
C LEU A 209 21.65 -18.95 -0.58
N SER A 210 22.46 -17.94 -0.87
CA SER A 210 23.82 -17.86 -0.36
C SER A 210 23.86 -17.46 1.12
N LYS A 211 25.00 -17.63 1.79
CA LYS A 211 25.18 -17.15 3.18
C LYS A 211 24.96 -15.63 3.31
N GLU A 212 25.34 -14.86 2.30
CA GLU A 212 25.11 -13.40 2.27
C GLU A 212 23.62 -13.08 2.11
N ASP A 213 22.87 -13.88 1.36
CA ASP A 213 21.42 -13.74 1.23
C ASP A 213 20.73 -14.00 2.57
N ILE A 214 21.14 -15.04 3.31
CA ILE A 214 20.63 -15.33 4.66
C ILE A 214 20.91 -14.17 5.63
N GLN A 215 22.11 -13.59 5.58
CA GLN A 215 22.43 -12.40 6.38
C GLN A 215 21.61 -11.18 5.97
N THR A 216 21.37 -11.00 4.68
CA THR A 216 20.56 -9.91 4.13
C THR A 216 19.10 -10.01 4.58
N LEU A 217 18.51 -11.21 4.56
CA LEU A 217 17.18 -11.48 5.08
C LEU A 217 17.09 -11.27 6.61
N HIS A 218 18.14 -11.64 7.34
CA HIS A 218 18.22 -11.35 8.77
C HIS A 218 18.26 -9.84 9.07
N LEU A 219 19.01 -9.05 8.29
CA LEU A 219 19.00 -7.59 8.39
C LEU A 219 17.61 -7.03 8.08
N PHE A 220 17.00 -7.47 6.98
CA PHE A 220 15.66 -7.04 6.58
C PHE A 220 14.63 -7.25 7.71
N THR A 221 14.61 -8.44 8.31
CA THR A 221 13.67 -8.78 9.38
C THR A 221 13.94 -8.09 10.72
N SER A 222 15.13 -7.51 10.89
CA SER A 222 15.50 -6.70 12.05
C SER A 222 14.98 -5.26 11.97
N ILE A 223 14.47 -4.84 10.80
CA ILE A 223 13.91 -3.51 10.60
C ILE A 223 12.40 -3.52 10.88
N ARG A 224 11.88 -2.43 11.48
CA ARG A 224 10.43 -2.27 11.68
C ARG A 224 9.71 -2.20 10.32
N ALA A 225 8.60 -2.93 10.18
CA ALA A 225 7.79 -2.95 8.97
C ALA A 225 7.34 -1.54 8.52
N MET A 226 7.04 -0.66 9.46
CA MET A 226 6.66 0.73 9.17
C MET A 226 7.82 1.53 8.53
N ASP A 227 9.06 1.35 9.01
CA ASP A 227 10.22 2.05 8.45
C ASP A 227 10.49 1.55 7.01
N LEU A 228 10.46 0.23 6.80
CA LEU A 228 10.59 -0.37 5.46
C LEU A 228 9.51 0.11 4.49
N SER A 229 8.27 0.25 4.96
CA SER A 229 7.16 0.76 4.17
C SER A 229 7.36 2.21 3.75
N ILE A 230 7.74 3.08 4.68
CA ILE A 230 8.04 4.50 4.39
C ILE A 230 9.18 4.62 3.38
N ILE A 231 10.26 3.86 3.58
CA ILE A 231 11.43 3.90 2.69
C ILE A 231 11.08 3.42 1.29
N SER A 232 10.32 2.33 1.18
CA SER A 232 9.92 1.75 -0.12
C SER A 232 8.99 2.69 -0.89
N GLU A 233 8.08 3.36 -0.20
CA GLU A 233 7.18 4.33 -0.80
C GLU A 233 7.94 5.56 -1.33
N ILE A 234 8.87 6.09 -0.54
CA ILE A 234 9.72 7.21 -0.97
C ILE A 234 10.58 6.80 -2.15
N LEU A 235 11.19 5.61 -2.12
CA LEU A 235 11.98 5.08 -3.25
C LEU A 235 11.14 5.02 -4.54
N GLN A 236 9.91 4.52 -4.46
CA GLN A 236 9.01 4.42 -5.61
C GLN A 236 8.62 5.80 -6.17
N LYS A 237 8.37 6.79 -5.30
CA LYS A 237 8.00 8.16 -5.70
C LYS A 237 9.17 8.96 -6.26
N SER A 238 10.40 8.54 -5.99
CA SER A 238 11.60 9.33 -6.25
C SER A 238 12.21 9.12 -7.64
N ILE A 239 11.71 8.19 -8.46
CA ILE A 239 12.13 8.13 -9.85
C ILE A 239 11.28 9.11 -10.68
N ILE A 240 11.93 9.89 -11.54
CA ILE A 240 11.30 10.91 -12.38
C ILE A 240 11.79 10.77 -13.82
N ILE A 241 10.90 10.97 -14.79
CA ILE A 241 11.22 11.20 -16.21
C ILE A 241 11.07 12.69 -16.47
N GLU A 242 12.08 13.31 -17.07
CA GLU A 242 12.06 14.72 -17.45
C GLU A 242 11.22 14.93 -18.72
N ASP A 243 10.34 15.94 -18.70
CA ASP A 243 9.57 16.42 -19.86
C ASP A 243 10.30 17.63 -20.47
N GLU A 244 10.33 17.73 -21.81
CA GLU A 244 10.88 18.83 -22.62
C GLU A 244 10.57 20.24 -22.05
N LYS A 245 9.43 20.41 -21.39
CA LYS A 245 9.01 21.72 -20.86
C LYS A 245 9.62 22.10 -19.51
N ARG A 246 10.40 21.23 -18.85
CA ARG A 246 11.07 21.47 -17.54
C ARG A 246 10.18 22.06 -16.43
N GLN A 247 8.85 21.96 -16.56
CA GLN A 247 7.89 22.65 -15.69
C GLN A 247 6.94 21.72 -14.93
N ASN A 248 6.83 20.44 -15.33
CA ASN A 248 5.96 19.45 -14.68
C ASN A 248 6.68 18.12 -14.41
N TYR A 249 7.24 17.98 -13.21
CA TYR A 249 7.81 16.71 -12.72
C TYR A 249 6.70 15.81 -12.19
N SER A 250 5.93 15.13 -13.05
CA SER A 250 4.96 14.12 -12.55
C SER A 250 4.64 12.96 -13.51
N ILE A 251 5.31 12.83 -14.66
CA ILE A 251 4.92 11.83 -15.67
C ILE A 251 5.29 10.41 -15.23
N TYR A 252 6.47 10.19 -14.62
CA TYR A 252 6.90 8.84 -14.24
C TYR A 252 6.03 8.17 -13.16
N ARG A 253 5.64 8.91 -12.12
CA ARG A 253 4.70 8.38 -11.12
C ARG A 253 3.40 7.92 -11.76
N ARG A 254 2.90 8.66 -12.76
CA ARG A 254 1.72 8.27 -13.55
C ARG A 254 1.99 7.05 -14.41
N VAL A 255 3.16 6.95 -15.03
CA VAL A 255 3.57 5.76 -15.79
C VAL A 255 3.61 4.51 -14.90
N LEU A 256 4.28 4.58 -13.74
CA LEU A 256 4.30 3.47 -12.79
C LEU A 256 2.90 3.14 -12.27
N GLN A 257 2.07 4.14 -11.98
CA GLN A 257 0.66 3.91 -11.64
C GLN A 257 -0.07 3.17 -12.74
N HIS A 258 0.17 3.50 -14.01
CA HIS A 258 -0.51 2.86 -15.13
C HIS A 258 -0.01 1.44 -15.43
N PHE A 259 1.27 1.16 -15.21
CA PHE A 259 1.79 -0.22 -15.27
C PHE A 259 1.38 -1.05 -14.06
N PHE A 260 1.37 -0.45 -12.86
CA PHE A 260 1.00 -1.09 -11.61
C PHE A 260 -0.33 -0.53 -11.12
N PHE A 261 -1.34 -0.60 -11.99
CA PHE A 261 -2.68 -0.02 -11.87
C PHE A 261 -3.52 -0.55 -10.71
N PHE A 262 -3.02 -1.54 -9.99
CA PHE A 262 -3.58 -2.06 -8.73
C PHE A 262 -2.95 -1.40 -7.49
N ILE A 263 -2.01 -0.47 -7.66
CA ILE A 263 -1.43 0.34 -6.58
C ILE A 263 -2.15 1.70 -6.57
N PRO A 264 -2.72 2.13 -5.42
CA PRO A 264 -3.44 3.40 -5.32
C PRO A 264 -2.53 4.60 -5.59
N GLU A 265 -3.10 5.65 -6.20
CA GLU A 265 -2.33 6.79 -6.72
C GLU A 265 -1.47 7.49 -5.66
N ASN A 266 -1.87 7.50 -4.39
CA ASN A 266 -1.24 8.36 -3.39
C ASN A 266 -0.26 7.71 -2.41
N GLY A 267 -0.08 6.39 -2.40
CA GLY A 267 0.80 5.68 -1.44
C GLY A 267 0.32 5.77 0.02
N PHE A 268 -0.05 6.97 0.47
CA PHE A 268 -0.75 7.32 1.70
C PHE A 268 -2.06 8.06 1.40
N VAL A 269 -3.13 7.36 1.02
CA VAL A 269 -4.49 7.85 1.28
C VAL A 269 -5.30 6.67 1.76
N SER A 270 -5.77 6.78 3.01
CA SER A 270 -6.93 6.10 3.60
C SER A 270 -7.38 4.86 2.84
N TYR A 271 -7.17 3.68 3.44
CA TYR A 271 -7.58 2.31 3.08
C TYR A 271 -9.06 2.11 2.63
N LEU A 272 -9.77 3.17 2.27
CA LEU A 272 -11.20 3.26 1.99
C LEU A 272 -11.54 3.62 0.53
N ASN A 273 -10.56 3.80 -0.36
CA ASN A 273 -10.81 3.93 -1.80
C ASN A 273 -9.92 2.96 -2.57
N ILE A 274 -10.26 1.67 -2.51
CA ILE A 274 -9.57 0.65 -3.29
C ILE A 274 -10.01 0.80 -4.75
N PHE A 275 -9.08 1.29 -5.57
CA PHE A 275 -9.11 1.06 -7.02
C PHE A 275 -8.80 -0.43 -7.24
N THR A 276 -9.84 -1.26 -7.33
CA THR A 276 -9.73 -2.58 -7.97
C THR A 276 -9.80 -2.36 -9.48
N PRO A 277 -8.96 -3.02 -10.29
CA PRO A 277 -9.25 -3.14 -11.71
C PRO A 277 -10.63 -3.79 -11.85
N VAL A 278 -11.58 -3.02 -12.36
CA VAL A 278 -12.99 -3.43 -12.47
C VAL A 278 -13.11 -4.67 -13.36
N ASP A 279 -12.24 -4.77 -14.37
CA ASP A 279 -12.13 -5.87 -15.31
C ASP A 279 -10.78 -5.85 -16.05
N ALA A 280 -10.57 -6.83 -16.94
CA ALA A 280 -9.39 -6.91 -17.80
C ALA A 280 -9.26 -5.71 -18.76
N ASN A 281 -10.37 -5.08 -19.19
CA ASN A 281 -10.32 -3.92 -20.08
C ASN A 281 -9.71 -2.70 -19.37
N TYR A 282 -10.00 -2.50 -18.08
CA TYR A 282 -9.37 -1.45 -17.29
C TYR A 282 -7.85 -1.63 -17.21
N CYS A 283 -7.39 -2.86 -16.99
CA CYS A 283 -5.97 -3.20 -16.96
C CYS A 283 -5.30 -2.86 -18.30
N GLU A 284 -5.90 -3.31 -19.41
CA GLU A 284 -5.39 -3.07 -20.76
C GLU A 284 -5.36 -1.57 -21.09
N ASN A 285 -6.43 -0.84 -20.79
CA ASN A 285 -6.50 0.62 -20.98
C ASN A 285 -5.49 1.38 -20.13
N SER A 286 -5.26 0.93 -18.88
CA SER A 286 -4.24 1.51 -18.02
C SER A 286 -2.86 1.29 -18.60
N PHE A 287 -2.56 0.07 -19.07
CA PHE A 287 -1.30 -0.23 -19.75
C PHE A 287 -1.10 0.64 -21.00
N LYS A 288 -2.12 0.75 -21.86
CA LYS A 288 -2.11 1.60 -23.06
C LYS A 288 -1.84 3.06 -22.72
N ARG A 289 -2.43 3.56 -21.63
CA ARG A 289 -2.18 4.91 -21.13
C ARG A 289 -0.76 5.08 -20.60
N GLY A 290 -0.22 4.11 -19.86
CA GLY A 290 1.17 4.10 -19.41
C GLY A 290 2.16 4.15 -20.58
N LEU A 291 1.90 3.33 -21.62
CA LEU A 291 2.68 3.35 -22.85
C LEU A 291 2.58 4.70 -23.57
N SER A 292 1.37 5.28 -23.74
CA SER A 292 1.18 6.58 -24.38
C SER A 292 1.95 7.68 -23.65
N LEU A 293 1.89 7.72 -22.32
CA LEU A 293 2.64 8.70 -21.52
C LEU A 293 4.15 8.57 -21.72
N LEU A 294 4.66 7.34 -21.82
CA LEU A 294 6.07 7.11 -22.14
C LEU A 294 6.43 7.49 -23.57
N GLN A 295 5.49 7.35 -24.51
CA GLN A 295 5.72 7.75 -25.89
C GLN A 295 5.81 9.25 -26.08
N ASP A 296 5.00 9.99 -25.33
CA ASP A 296 4.94 11.45 -25.34
C ASP A 296 6.11 12.10 -24.57
N CYS A 297 6.96 11.31 -23.90
CA CYS A 297 8.21 11.81 -23.32
C CYS A 297 9.28 11.92 -24.42
N ASP A 298 9.75 13.13 -24.70
CA ASP A 298 10.77 13.36 -25.74
C ASP A 298 12.14 12.79 -25.36
N ASP A 299 12.44 12.67 -24.05
CA ASP A 299 13.71 12.15 -23.53
C ASP A 299 13.55 10.88 -22.69
N LYS A 300 13.09 9.80 -23.34
CA LYS A 300 12.79 8.50 -22.72
C LYS A 300 13.99 7.84 -22.03
N ASN A 301 15.20 8.30 -22.34
CA ASN A 301 16.45 7.74 -21.84
C ASN A 301 16.94 8.42 -20.55
N ASN A 302 16.32 9.54 -20.16
CA ASN A 302 16.73 10.36 -19.03
C ASN A 302 15.78 10.19 -17.82
N LEU A 303 15.91 9.02 -17.20
CA LEU A 303 15.36 8.72 -15.87
C LEU A 303 16.31 9.24 -14.80
N TYR A 304 15.78 10.01 -13.85
CA TYR A 304 16.55 10.53 -12.71
C TYR A 304 15.95 10.10 -11.39
N PHE A 305 16.82 10.01 -10.40
CA PHE A 305 16.43 9.85 -9.01
C PHE A 305 16.39 11.22 -8.33
N ASN A 306 15.25 11.60 -7.77
CA ASN A 306 15.04 12.87 -7.10
C ASN A 306 14.06 12.72 -5.94
N ILE A 307 14.49 13.12 -4.76
CA ILE A 307 13.72 13.04 -3.52
C ILE A 307 13.31 14.45 -3.10
N SER A 308 12.05 14.65 -2.70
CA SER A 308 11.60 15.93 -2.17
C SER A 308 12.23 16.25 -0.81
N ASN A 309 12.38 17.53 -0.46
CA ASN A 309 12.90 17.91 0.87
C ASN A 309 12.04 17.36 2.02
N SER A 310 10.72 17.24 1.84
CA SER A 310 9.84 16.61 2.84
C SER A 310 10.12 15.12 3.01
N ASP A 311 10.40 14.42 1.92
CA ASP A 311 10.73 12.99 1.96
C ASP A 311 12.12 12.78 2.56
N ILE A 312 13.11 13.63 2.25
CA ILE A 312 14.43 13.62 2.91
C ILE A 312 14.26 13.78 4.42
N ASN A 313 13.48 14.77 4.88
CA ASN A 313 13.24 14.97 6.32
C ASN A 313 12.56 13.75 6.97
N THR A 314 11.66 13.10 6.25
CA THR A 314 10.98 11.88 6.72
C THR A 314 11.98 10.73 6.85
N LEU A 315 12.83 10.49 5.85
CA LEU A 315 13.88 9.48 5.89
C LEU A 315 14.89 9.74 7.01
N MET A 316 15.34 10.98 7.17
CA MET A 316 16.28 11.38 8.23
C MET A 316 15.71 11.27 9.64
N SER A 317 14.38 11.16 9.79
CA SER A 317 13.74 10.88 11.08
C SER A 317 13.84 9.41 11.51
N ILE A 318 14.20 8.52 10.58
CA ILE A 318 14.42 7.10 10.84
C ILE A 318 15.83 6.92 11.39
N GLU A 319 15.93 6.43 12.62
CA GLU A 319 17.22 6.24 13.30
C GLU A 319 18.14 5.28 12.52
N GLY A 320 19.38 5.72 12.26
CA GLY A 320 20.37 4.93 11.53
C GLY A 320 20.25 5.02 10.00
N PHE A 321 19.31 5.80 9.48
CA PHE A 321 19.17 6.01 8.04
C PHE A 321 20.30 6.89 7.49
N ASP A 322 20.89 6.45 6.39
CA ASP A 322 21.98 7.11 5.69
C ASP A 322 21.50 7.56 4.32
N ILE A 323 21.16 8.85 4.21
CA ILE A 323 20.56 9.42 3.00
C ILE A 323 21.52 9.40 1.81
N ASP A 324 22.81 9.60 2.05
CA ASP A 324 23.83 9.67 1.01
C ASP A 324 24.00 8.28 0.38
N ASN A 325 24.19 7.24 1.21
CA ASN A 325 24.25 5.85 0.72
C ASN A 325 22.95 5.42 0.05
N PHE A 326 21.79 5.84 0.58
CA PHE A 326 20.50 5.53 -0.04
C PHE A 326 20.39 6.13 -1.44
N ILE A 327 20.71 7.40 -1.63
CA ILE A 327 20.68 8.05 -2.95
C ILE A 327 21.71 7.41 -3.89
N ASP A 328 22.97 7.32 -3.45
CA ASP A 328 24.09 6.94 -4.30
C ASP A 328 24.05 5.46 -4.72
N ILE A 329 23.54 4.59 -3.85
CA ILE A 329 23.54 3.15 -4.08
C ILE A 329 22.16 2.67 -4.49
N VAL A 330 21.14 2.94 -3.67
CA VAL A 330 19.80 2.35 -3.85
C VAL A 330 19.07 3.10 -4.96
N GLY A 331 19.03 4.43 -4.89
CA GLY A 331 18.40 5.29 -5.89
C GLY A 331 18.97 5.06 -7.29
N ASN A 332 20.30 5.15 -7.43
CA ASN A 332 20.98 4.94 -8.71
C ASN A 332 20.78 3.53 -9.28
N ASN A 333 20.87 2.48 -8.45
CA ASN A 333 20.66 1.11 -8.94
C ASN A 333 19.22 0.86 -9.36
N TYR A 334 18.26 1.37 -8.58
CA TYR A 334 16.84 1.22 -8.89
C TYR A 334 16.50 1.97 -10.19
N THR A 335 16.96 3.21 -10.36
CA THR A 335 16.84 3.96 -11.62
C THR A 335 17.47 3.21 -12.80
N ARG A 336 18.67 2.65 -12.64
CA ARG A 336 19.35 1.87 -13.68
C ARG A 336 18.55 0.63 -14.07
N MET A 337 18.04 -0.13 -13.10
CA MET A 337 17.22 -1.31 -13.34
C MET A 337 15.97 -0.97 -14.14
N PHE A 338 15.24 0.08 -13.74
CA PHE A 338 14.08 0.57 -14.49
C PHE A 338 14.44 1.02 -15.88
N ASN A 339 15.55 1.75 -16.05
CA ASN A 339 15.98 2.21 -17.37
C ASN A 339 16.24 1.04 -18.32
N VAL A 340 16.94 -0.02 -17.86
CA VAL A 340 17.16 -1.24 -18.67
C VAL A 340 15.83 -1.84 -19.13
N HIS A 341 14.88 -1.98 -18.21
CA HIS A 341 13.60 -2.57 -18.52
C HIS A 341 12.74 -1.70 -19.46
N ILE A 342 12.65 -0.39 -19.21
CA ILE A 342 11.91 0.54 -20.08
C ILE A 342 12.55 0.56 -21.47
N ASN A 343 13.86 0.66 -21.59
CA ASN A 343 14.55 0.67 -22.90
C ASN A 343 14.29 -0.61 -23.68
N SER A 344 14.22 -1.76 -23.02
CA SER A 344 13.89 -3.01 -23.69
C SER A 344 12.48 -2.99 -24.32
N LEU A 345 11.52 -2.32 -23.67
CA LEU A 345 10.15 -2.15 -24.15
C LEU A 345 10.06 -1.24 -25.39
N PHE A 346 10.91 -0.20 -25.48
CA PHE A 346 10.90 0.81 -26.56
C PHE A 346 12.05 0.65 -27.58
N SER A 347 12.73 -0.48 -27.59
CA SER A 347 13.84 -0.76 -28.52
C SER A 347 13.44 -0.70 -30.01
N THR A 348 12.14 -0.77 -30.33
CA THR A 348 11.56 -0.48 -31.64
C THR A 348 10.28 0.35 -31.51
N HIS A 349 9.90 1.11 -32.56
CA HIS A 349 8.67 1.91 -32.60
C HIS A 349 7.45 1.07 -32.17
N ILE A 350 6.55 1.65 -31.37
CA ILE A 350 5.26 1.03 -31.00
C ILE A 350 4.19 1.94 -31.61
N ASP A 351 3.40 1.43 -32.55
CA ASP A 351 2.29 2.21 -33.12
C ASP A 351 1.09 2.10 -32.17
N ILE A 352 1.04 2.99 -31.16
CA ILE A 352 -0.17 3.12 -30.35
C ILE A 352 -1.14 3.93 -31.21
N MET A 353 -2.07 3.24 -31.88
CA MET A 353 -3.18 3.90 -32.55
C MET A 353 -3.78 4.95 -31.60
N LYS A 354 -3.68 6.23 -31.97
CA LYS A 354 -4.16 7.40 -31.20
C LYS A 354 -5.68 7.44 -30.98
N ASN A 355 -6.38 6.35 -31.23
CA ASN A 355 -7.83 6.22 -31.05
C ASN A 355 -8.21 5.95 -29.58
N TYR A 356 -7.52 6.56 -28.61
CA TYR A 356 -7.96 6.60 -27.22
C TYR A 356 -8.83 7.83 -26.96
N HIS A 357 -9.98 7.85 -27.64
CA HIS A 357 -11.19 8.47 -27.10
C HIS A 357 -12.12 7.37 -26.58
N ALA A 358 -11.58 6.46 -25.77
CA ALA A 358 -12.38 5.53 -24.99
C ALA A 358 -12.93 6.27 -23.78
N HIS A 359 -14.06 6.94 -23.99
CA HIS A 359 -14.98 7.42 -22.98
C HIS A 359 -14.43 8.38 -21.90
N ASP A 360 -14.32 9.66 -22.29
CA ASP A 360 -14.78 10.80 -21.45
C ASP A 360 -16.33 10.79 -21.28
N LYS A 361 -16.94 9.60 -21.18
CA LYS A 361 -18.24 9.51 -20.50
C LYS A 361 -17.91 9.57 -19.02
N VAL A 362 -17.84 10.81 -18.53
CA VAL A 362 -18.35 11.25 -17.24
C VAL A 362 -18.80 10.05 -16.41
N VAL A 363 -17.90 9.52 -15.58
CA VAL A 363 -18.34 8.83 -14.36
C VAL A 363 -19.31 9.82 -13.73
N PRO A 364 -20.59 9.46 -13.51
CA PRO A 364 -21.53 10.39 -12.91
C PRO A 364 -20.91 10.90 -11.63
N GLU A 365 -20.87 12.22 -11.44
CA GLU A 365 -20.78 12.76 -10.09
C GLU A 365 -21.85 12.02 -9.28
N PHE A 366 -21.43 11.22 -8.31
CA PHE A 366 -22.31 10.78 -7.23
C PHE A 366 -22.64 12.03 -6.39
N ASN A 367 -23.44 12.92 -6.98
CA ASN A 367 -24.20 13.91 -6.27
C ASN A 367 -25.30 13.15 -5.52
N TYR A 368 -25.10 12.92 -4.23
CA TYR A 368 -26.25 12.86 -3.33
C TYR A 368 -26.91 14.25 -3.34
N LYS A 369 -27.79 14.48 -4.30
CA LYS A 369 -28.84 15.49 -4.19
C LYS A 369 -30.18 14.79 -4.23
N VAL A 370 -30.79 14.75 -3.05
CA VAL A 370 -32.20 14.44 -2.83
C VAL A 370 -33.05 15.21 -3.83
N GLU A 371 -33.87 14.50 -4.60
CA GLU A 371 -34.84 15.10 -5.51
C GLU A 371 -35.85 15.97 -4.75
N ARG A 372 -36.11 17.16 -5.29
CA ARG A 372 -37.48 17.61 -5.56
C ARG A 372 -37.55 18.22 -6.96
N ILE A 373 -37.99 17.37 -7.90
CA ILE A 373 -38.91 17.57 -9.02
C ILE A 373 -39.20 19.03 -9.44
N THR A 374 -38.93 19.37 -10.71
CA THR A 374 -39.97 19.61 -11.76
C THR A 374 -39.36 19.84 -13.16
N SER A 375 -39.66 18.90 -14.06
CA SER A 375 -39.95 18.97 -15.51
C SER A 375 -39.26 19.97 -16.47
N ASN A 376 -38.54 19.36 -17.42
CA ASN A 376 -38.29 19.69 -18.85
C ASN A 376 -39.48 20.28 -19.66
N PRO A 377 -39.38 20.68 -20.96
CA PRO A 377 -38.27 20.44 -21.93
C PRO A 377 -37.85 21.59 -22.90
N LEU A 378 -36.60 21.50 -23.36
CA LEU A 378 -36.09 21.48 -24.76
C LEU A 378 -36.64 22.44 -25.85
N ARG A 379 -35.71 23.12 -26.55
CA ARG A 379 -35.55 23.09 -28.03
C ARG A 379 -34.20 23.71 -28.48
N LEU A 380 -33.42 22.93 -29.23
CA LEU A 380 -32.25 23.26 -30.07
C LEU A 380 -32.69 23.95 -31.39
N PRO A 381 -31.80 24.30 -32.37
CA PRO A 381 -30.41 24.78 -32.38
C PRO A 381 -30.23 25.97 -33.39
N ILE A 382 -28.99 26.19 -33.91
CA ILE A 382 -28.55 26.90 -35.15
C ILE A 382 -28.01 28.33 -34.87
N GLU A 383 -26.93 28.89 -35.42
CA GLU A 383 -25.70 28.53 -36.17
C GLU A 383 -24.95 29.88 -36.45
N LYS A 384 -23.62 29.82 -36.70
CA LYS A 384 -22.73 30.78 -37.43
C LYS A 384 -22.22 32.11 -36.82
N GLU A 385 -20.87 32.17 -36.82
CA GLU A 385 -19.87 33.24 -37.07
C GLU A 385 -20.21 34.74 -36.99
N GLN A 386 -19.37 35.53 -36.28
CA GLN A 386 -18.54 36.62 -36.85
C GLN A 386 -17.61 37.31 -35.81
N LYS A 387 -16.51 37.89 -36.30
CA LYS A 387 -15.36 38.54 -35.61
C LYS A 387 -15.65 40.01 -35.17
N PRO A 388 -14.75 40.72 -34.45
CA PRO A 388 -15.02 41.35 -33.16
C PRO A 388 -15.32 42.87 -33.22
N LYS A 389 -15.95 43.39 -32.15
CA LYS A 389 -16.00 44.82 -31.81
C LYS A 389 -15.54 45.05 -30.37
N GLN A 390 -14.57 45.95 -30.21
CA GLN A 390 -14.10 46.47 -28.93
C GLN A 390 -15.10 47.49 -28.36
N SER A 391 -15.33 47.39 -27.04
CA SER A 391 -15.28 48.48 -26.04
C SER A 391 -16.43 48.44 -25.02
N LYS A 392 -16.07 48.87 -23.80
CA LYS A 392 -16.91 49.21 -22.63
C LYS A 392 -17.51 48.06 -21.82
N ASP A 393 -16.71 47.50 -20.90
CA ASP A 393 -17.27 46.98 -19.63
C ASP A 393 -16.23 46.86 -18.48
N SER A 394 -15.27 47.79 -18.37
CA SER A 394 -14.23 47.74 -17.33
C SER A 394 -14.72 48.16 -15.92
N SER A 395 -15.91 48.73 -15.81
CA SER A 395 -16.51 49.13 -14.52
C SER A 395 -17.18 47.96 -13.80
N LYS A 396 -17.79 47.00 -14.51
CA LYS A 396 -18.38 45.80 -13.90
C LYS A 396 -17.31 44.87 -13.32
N LEU A 397 -16.15 44.76 -13.97
CA LEU A 397 -15.05 43.91 -13.50
C LEU A 397 -14.51 44.39 -12.13
N LYS A 398 -14.40 45.70 -11.92
CA LYS A 398 -13.97 46.26 -10.63
C LYS A 398 -14.98 46.03 -9.50
N PHE A 399 -16.29 46.04 -9.81
CA PHE A 399 -17.32 45.72 -8.83
C PHE A 399 -17.26 44.25 -8.38
N TRP A 400 -17.09 43.33 -9.33
CA TRP A 400 -16.94 41.89 -9.05
C TRP A 400 -15.66 41.56 -8.27
N LEU A 401 -14.53 42.22 -8.59
CA LEU A 401 -13.29 42.05 -7.82
C LEU A 401 -13.42 42.53 -6.37
N SER A 402 -14.24 43.56 -6.10
CA SER A 402 -14.48 44.00 -4.73
C SER A 402 -15.33 43.00 -3.92
N ILE A 403 -16.34 42.39 -4.54
CA ILE A 403 -17.20 41.37 -3.88
C ILE A 403 -16.37 40.11 -3.57
N LEU A 404 -15.47 39.71 -4.46
CA LEU A 404 -14.57 38.58 -4.24
C LEU A 404 -13.55 38.84 -3.10
N SER A 405 -13.11 40.09 -2.93
CA SER A 405 -12.22 40.43 -1.81
C SER A 405 -12.93 40.38 -0.46
N ILE A 406 -14.20 40.79 -0.39
CA ILE A 406 -15.00 40.78 0.84
C ILE A 406 -15.38 39.35 1.23
N SER A 407 -15.75 38.49 0.27
CA SER A 407 -16.06 37.09 0.54
C SER A 407 -14.83 36.31 1.02
N GLY A 408 -13.64 36.61 0.47
CA GLY A 408 -12.37 36.03 0.94
C GLY A 408 -12.06 36.39 2.38
N ILE A 409 -12.26 37.64 2.78
CA ILE A 409 -12.04 38.09 4.17
C ILE A 409 -13.03 37.42 5.13
N LEU A 410 -14.30 37.31 4.76
CA LEU A 410 -15.31 36.61 5.56
C LEU A 410 -14.99 35.12 5.74
N LEU A 411 -14.45 34.47 4.71
CA LEU A 411 -14.03 33.08 4.80
C LEU A 411 -12.86 32.90 5.77
N ILE A 412 -11.86 33.79 5.74
CA ILE A 412 -10.73 33.77 6.67
C ILE A 412 -11.21 33.97 8.11
N LEU A 413 -12.13 34.91 8.36
CA LEU A 413 -12.71 35.13 9.68
C LEU A 413 -13.51 33.92 10.18
N LEU A 414 -14.25 33.24 9.29
CA LEU A 414 -14.97 32.01 9.62
C LEU A 414 -14.01 30.88 10.04
N ILE A 415 -12.90 30.71 9.30
CA ILE A 415 -11.87 29.71 9.63
C ILE A 415 -11.26 30.00 11.02
N ILE A 416 -10.91 31.26 11.29
CA ILE A 416 -10.37 31.67 12.60
C ILE A 416 -11.38 31.37 13.72
N ALA A 417 -12.67 31.68 13.52
CA ALA A 417 -13.71 31.40 14.50
C ALA A 417 -13.88 29.90 14.77
N ILE A 418 -13.83 29.07 13.73
CA ILE A 418 -13.88 27.60 13.85
C ILE A 418 -12.64 27.08 14.61
N THR A 419 -11.44 27.58 14.31
CA THR A 419 -10.22 27.18 15.03
C THR A 419 -10.29 27.54 16.51
N ILE A 420 -10.77 28.75 16.85
CA ILE A 420 -10.97 29.18 18.24
C ILE A 420 -12.01 28.27 18.93
N TYR A 421 -13.11 27.94 18.25
CA TYR A 421 -14.14 27.05 18.78
C TYR A 421 -13.61 25.65 19.07
N ILE A 422 -12.86 25.05 18.14
CA ILE A 422 -12.24 23.73 18.32
C ILE A 422 -11.26 23.75 19.51
N HIS A 423 -10.42 24.79 19.60
CA HIS A 423 -9.45 24.93 20.69
C HIS A 423 -10.15 25.08 22.05
N TYR A 424 -11.20 25.89 22.12
CA TYR A 424 -12.00 26.07 23.34
C TYR A 424 -12.68 24.76 23.77
N HIS A 425 -13.29 24.04 22.83
CA HIS A 425 -13.97 22.77 23.11
C HIS A 425 -12.99 21.67 23.55
N SER A 426 -11.82 21.58 22.92
CA SER A 426 -10.74 20.66 23.34
C SER A 426 -10.29 20.94 24.77
N ARG A 427 -10.11 22.21 25.14
CA ARG A 427 -9.74 22.61 26.50
C ARG A 427 -10.83 22.28 27.52
N LEU A 428 -12.11 22.44 27.16
CA LEU A 428 -13.24 22.07 28.03
C LEU A 428 -13.27 20.55 28.29
N SER A 429 -13.10 19.74 27.24
CA SER A 429 -13.03 18.27 27.34
C SER A 429 -11.88 17.79 28.23
N THR A 430 -10.72 18.45 28.13
CA THR A 430 -9.56 18.10 28.96
C THR A 430 -9.81 18.39 30.44
N ASN A 431 -10.54 19.47 30.75
CA ASN A 431 -10.89 19.84 32.11
C ASN A 431 -11.98 18.94 32.71
N THR A 432 -12.99 18.53 31.93
CA THR A 432 -14.01 17.57 32.39
C THR A 432 -13.40 16.19 32.65
N TYR A 433 -12.45 15.74 31.83
CA TYR A 433 -11.71 14.49 32.10
C TYR A 433 -10.90 14.56 33.40
N LYS A 434 -10.22 15.68 33.68
CA LYS A 434 -9.49 15.88 34.95
C LYS A 434 -10.43 15.89 36.16
N LEU A 435 -11.60 16.54 36.06
CA LEU A 435 -12.62 16.55 37.11
C LEU A 435 -13.16 15.14 37.37
N TYR A 436 -13.47 14.37 36.32
CA TYR A 436 -13.96 12.99 36.44
C TYR A 436 -12.91 12.05 37.06
N LYS A 437 -11.63 12.24 36.72
CA LYS A 437 -10.52 11.48 37.31
C LYS A 437 -10.34 11.81 38.80
N SER A 438 -10.50 13.09 39.18
CA SER A 438 -10.38 13.53 40.59
C SER A 438 -11.53 13.04 41.48
N SER A 439 -12.76 12.93 40.96
CA SER A 439 -13.92 12.42 41.69
C SER A 439 -13.90 10.90 41.87
N SER A 440 -13.38 10.17 40.88
CA SER A 440 -13.18 8.72 40.94
C SER A 440 -12.17 8.30 42.03
N THR A 441 -11.07 9.04 42.20
CA THR A 441 -10.04 8.72 43.21
C THR A 441 -10.45 9.01 44.65
N ASN A 442 -11.41 9.93 44.88
CA ASN A 442 -11.86 10.26 46.23
C ASN A 442 -13.03 9.38 46.71
N ASN A 443 -13.89 8.89 45.81
CA ASN A 443 -15.03 8.04 46.19
C ASN A 443 -14.66 6.56 46.42
N SER A 444 -13.58 6.05 45.81
CA SER A 444 -13.18 4.64 45.98
C SER A 444 -12.52 4.37 47.35
N LYS A 445 -11.76 5.34 47.90
CA LYS A 445 -11.17 5.22 49.24
C LYS A 445 -12.20 5.31 50.38
N PHE A 446 -13.28 6.07 50.20
CA PHE A 446 -14.31 6.22 51.24
C PHE A 446 -15.20 4.98 51.34
N LYS A 447 -15.64 4.41 50.21
CA LYS A 447 -16.47 3.18 50.20
C LYS A 447 -15.73 1.93 50.69
N TYR A 448 -14.42 1.83 50.45
CA TYR A 448 -13.65 0.68 50.95
C TYR A 448 -13.55 0.67 52.47
N LYS A 449 -13.38 1.85 53.10
CA LYS A 449 -13.25 1.97 54.56
C LYS A 449 -14.55 1.61 55.29
N GLU A 450 -15.69 2.13 54.83
CA GLU A 450 -17.01 1.77 55.40
C GLU A 450 -17.33 0.28 55.24
N LEU A 451 -16.96 -0.33 54.11
CA LEU A 451 -17.16 -1.77 53.90
C LEU A 451 -16.30 -2.61 54.85
N THR A 452 -15.02 -2.26 55.04
CA THR A 452 -14.14 -2.95 56.00
C THR A 452 -14.58 -2.77 57.45
N ASP A 453 -15.06 -1.58 57.82
CA ASP A 453 -15.53 -1.33 59.19
C ASP A 453 -16.87 -2.03 59.46
N SER A 454 -17.76 -2.15 58.46
CA SER A 454 -19.00 -2.94 58.56
C SER A 454 -18.71 -4.44 58.69
N ILE A 455 -17.80 -4.98 57.89
CA ILE A 455 -17.37 -6.39 57.98
C ILE A 455 -16.70 -6.67 59.33
N ARG A 456 -15.85 -5.77 59.83
CA ARG A 456 -15.19 -5.92 61.14
C ARG A 456 -16.21 -5.86 62.29
N LYS A 457 -17.24 -5.02 62.20
CA LYS A 457 -18.32 -4.94 63.19
C LYS A 457 -19.19 -6.20 63.18
N HIS A 458 -19.46 -6.77 62.00
CA HIS A 458 -20.21 -8.02 61.87
C HIS A 458 -19.45 -9.23 62.43
N ASN A 459 -18.14 -9.33 62.16
CA ASN A 459 -17.32 -10.44 62.67
C ASN A 459 -17.09 -10.40 64.19
N ASN A 460 -17.16 -9.23 64.83
CA ASN A 460 -17.06 -9.13 66.29
C ASN A 460 -18.34 -9.58 67.02
N ILE A 461 -19.49 -9.60 66.35
CA ILE A 461 -20.75 -10.10 66.92
C ILE A 461 -20.76 -11.63 66.98
N TYR A 462 -20.13 -12.30 66.01
CA TYR A 462 -20.02 -13.77 65.97
C TYR A 462 -18.91 -14.36 66.85
N ARG A 463 -18.08 -13.54 67.50
CA ARG A 463 -17.01 -13.99 68.40
C ARG A 463 -17.37 -13.95 69.89
N ARG A 464 -18.60 -13.56 70.23
CA ARG A 464 -19.09 -13.43 71.61
C ARG A 464 -20.28 -14.33 71.96
N ASN A 465 -20.61 -15.31 71.11
CA ASN A 465 -21.54 -16.39 71.43
C ASN A 465 -20.79 -17.72 71.41
#